data_AF-A0AAU5K7D1-F1
#
_entry.id   AF-A0AAU5K7D1-F1
#
_cell.length_a   1.000
_cell.length_b   1.000
_cell.length_c   1.000
_cell.angle_alpha   90.00
_cell.angle_beta   90.00
_cell.angle_gamma   90.00
#
_symmetry.space_group_name_H-M   'P 1'
#
loop_
_entity.id
_entity.type
_entity.pdbx_description
1 polymer ?
#
loop_
_entity_poly.entity_id
_entity_poly.type
_entity_poly.pdbx_seq_one_letter_code
_entity_poly.pdbx_strand_id
1 'polypeptide(L)'
;MSLLLPYRVDITPGPASTDDAPPRYHQLRLTVGEEGVARAEQPVRCTRIAVRVPAATSDPRLARQPLAVSTTVPSVRSSAQGQEWWIVPDTTDPAVTVFACVPDQPAQFDGTWAISFLIEMDPGFESTDVEITEETAADGGPVSRRSSRVMASVLAAGDSEGQR
;
A
#
# COMPACT_ATOMS: atom_id res chain seq x y z
N MET A 1 -5.55 10.40 15.34
CA MET A 1 -4.32 11.15 15.01
C MET A 1 -4.21 11.15 13.49
N SER A 2 -3.81 12.25 12.86
CA SER A 2 -3.61 12.29 11.41
C SER A 2 -2.28 11.65 11.02
N LEU A 3 -2.19 11.07 9.83
CA LEU A 3 -0.93 10.62 9.23
C LEU A 3 -0.06 11.84 8.87
N LEU A 4 1.27 11.67 8.84
CA LEU A 4 2.22 12.69 8.39
C LEU A 4 2.50 12.60 6.89
N LEU A 5 2.47 11.39 6.34
CA LEU A 5 2.64 11.19 4.90
C LEU A 5 1.28 11.22 4.20
N PRO A 6 1.21 11.76 2.98
CA PRO A 6 0.03 11.61 2.13
C PRO A 6 -0.01 10.18 1.58
N TYR A 7 -1.23 9.63 1.50
CA TYR A 7 -1.49 8.30 0.98
C TYR A 7 -2.60 8.34 -0.06
N ARG A 8 -2.42 7.59 -1.14
CA ARG A 8 -3.49 7.22 -2.07
C ARG A 8 -3.56 5.70 -2.13
N VAL A 9 -4.77 5.17 -2.05
CA VAL A 9 -5.02 3.73 -2.21
C VAL A 9 -5.96 3.57 -3.39
N ASP A 10 -5.54 2.81 -4.38
CA ASP A 10 -6.34 2.46 -5.54
C ASP A 10 -6.53 0.94 -5.57
N ILE A 11 -7.76 0.48 -5.75
CA ILE A 11 -8.10 -0.95 -5.89
C ILE A 11 -8.65 -1.17 -7.29
N THR A 12 -8.00 -2.05 -8.03
CA THR A 12 -8.50 -2.54 -9.33
C THR A 12 -9.03 -3.96 -9.11
N PRO A 13 -10.35 -4.18 -9.21
CA PRO A 13 -10.90 -5.52 -9.17
C PRO A 13 -10.34 -6.37 -10.31
N GLY A 14 -9.93 -7.59 -9.98
CA GLY A 14 -9.64 -8.62 -10.98
C GLY A 14 -10.90 -8.91 -11.81
N PRO A 15 -10.76 -9.25 -13.11
CA PRO A 15 -11.92 -9.55 -13.94
C PRO A 15 -12.67 -10.75 -13.37
N ALA A 16 -14.01 -10.69 -13.46
CA ALA A 16 -14.87 -11.80 -13.08
C ALA A 16 -14.46 -13.06 -13.87
N SER A 17 -14.14 -14.14 -13.16
CA SER A 17 -13.86 -15.42 -13.79
C SER A 17 -15.17 -16.01 -14.30
N THR A 18 -15.29 -16.23 -15.61
CA THR A 18 -16.34 -17.04 -16.21
C THR A 18 -15.85 -18.49 -16.25
N ASP A 19 -16.51 -19.38 -15.52
CA ASP A 19 -16.36 -20.85 -15.50
C ASP A 19 -14.92 -21.42 -15.42
N ASP A 20 -14.63 -22.12 -14.31
CA ASP A 20 -13.44 -22.95 -14.06
C ASP A 20 -12.03 -22.31 -14.12
N ALA A 21 -11.90 -21.02 -14.41
CA ALA A 21 -10.62 -20.32 -14.25
C ALA A 21 -10.40 -19.88 -12.78
N PRO A 22 -9.15 -19.98 -12.25
CA PRO A 22 -8.85 -19.53 -10.90
C PRO A 22 -9.24 -18.04 -10.73
N PRO A 23 -9.76 -17.65 -9.55
CA PRO A 23 -10.10 -16.26 -9.28
C PRO A 23 -8.91 -15.35 -9.63
N ARG A 24 -9.17 -14.30 -10.41
CA ARG A 24 -8.13 -13.32 -10.71
C ARG A 24 -7.96 -12.40 -9.50
N TYR A 25 -6.72 -12.25 -9.05
CA TYR A 25 -6.37 -11.37 -7.94
C TYR A 25 -6.85 -9.93 -8.21
N HIS A 26 -7.34 -9.28 -7.16
CA HIS A 26 -7.49 -7.84 -7.10
C HIS A 26 -6.11 -7.21 -6.92
N GLN A 27 -5.94 -6.01 -7.49
CA GLN A 27 -4.70 -5.26 -7.34
C GLN A 27 -4.95 -4.06 -6.44
N LEU A 28 -4.17 -3.96 -5.37
CA LEU A 28 -4.10 -2.78 -4.53
C LEU A 28 -2.81 -2.03 -4.87
N ARG A 29 -2.95 -0.75 -5.24
CA ARG A 29 -1.85 0.19 -5.41
C ARG A 29 -1.85 1.16 -4.23
N LEU A 30 -0.82 1.09 -3.41
CA LEU A 30 -0.55 2.05 -2.34
C LEU A 30 0.48 3.06 -2.84
N THR A 31 0.10 4.32 -3.00
CA THR A 31 1.04 5.41 -3.26
C THR A 31 1.28 6.20 -1.96
N VAL A 32 2.55 6.44 -1.65
CA VAL A 32 3.01 7.19 -0.46
C VAL A 32 3.83 8.38 -0.92
N GLY A 33 3.54 9.56 -0.37
CA GLY A 33 4.14 10.81 -0.84
C GLY A 33 3.33 11.46 -1.96
N GLU A 34 3.77 12.65 -2.36
CA GLU A 34 3.16 13.41 -3.46
C GLU A 34 4.29 13.84 -4.41
N GLU A 35 4.09 13.67 -5.71
CA GLU A 35 5.03 14.10 -6.74
C GLU A 35 4.60 15.47 -7.26
N GLY A 36 5.52 16.44 -7.29
CA GLY A 36 5.26 17.77 -7.85
C GLY A 36 4.86 18.85 -6.85
N VAL A 37 4.91 18.57 -5.55
CA VAL A 37 4.76 19.59 -4.50
C VAL A 37 6.14 20.21 -4.20
N ALA A 38 6.13 21.48 -3.78
CA ALA A 38 7.33 22.15 -3.30
C ALA A 38 8.01 21.31 -2.21
N ARG A 39 9.35 21.29 -2.23
CA ARG A 39 10.15 20.56 -1.24
C ARG A 39 9.73 20.95 0.17
N ALA A 40 9.39 19.97 0.98
CA ALA A 40 9.12 20.18 2.40
C ALA A 40 10.39 20.77 3.06
N GLU A 41 10.21 21.83 3.85
CA GLU A 41 11.33 22.42 4.60
C GLU A 41 11.95 21.41 5.58
N GLN A 42 11.15 20.44 6.03
CA GLN A 42 11.57 19.38 6.93
C GLN A 42 11.06 18.01 6.43
N PRO A 43 11.97 17.10 6.03
CA PRO A 43 11.59 15.77 5.55
C PRO A 43 11.01 14.89 6.66
N VAL A 44 9.99 14.10 6.31
CA VAL A 44 9.43 13.07 7.19
C VAL A 44 10.23 11.80 7.05
N ARG A 45 10.80 11.30 8.16
CA ARG A 45 11.46 9.98 8.20
C ARG A 45 10.41 8.89 8.41
N CYS A 46 10.45 7.86 7.59
CA CYS A 46 9.55 6.70 7.63
C CYS A 46 10.33 5.41 7.83
N THR A 47 9.93 4.60 8.81
CA THR A 47 10.56 3.30 9.11
C THR A 47 9.67 2.12 8.79
N ARG A 48 8.35 2.32 8.72
CA ARG A 48 7.37 1.26 8.40
C ARG A 48 6.04 1.86 8.01
N ILE A 49 5.39 1.23 7.04
CA ILE A 49 4.00 1.49 6.66
C ILE A 49 3.27 0.16 6.69
N ALA A 50 2.33 0.00 7.61
CA ALA A 50 1.46 -1.16 7.68
C ALA A 50 0.09 -0.80 7.12
N VAL A 51 -0.46 -1.68 6.31
CA VAL A 51 -1.78 -1.51 5.71
C VAL A 51 -2.60 -2.73 6.07
N ARG A 52 -3.82 -2.47 6.54
CA ARG A 52 -4.78 -3.47 6.96
C ARG A 52 -6.03 -3.33 6.12
N VAL A 53 -6.31 -4.37 5.35
CA VAL A 53 -7.46 -4.46 4.45
C VAL A 53 -8.44 -5.48 5.03
N PRO A 54 -9.68 -5.10 5.37
CA PRO A 54 -10.69 -6.04 5.82
C PRO A 54 -11.01 -7.08 4.74
N ALA A 55 -10.90 -8.37 5.07
CA ALA A 55 -11.28 -9.44 4.15
C ALA A 55 -12.80 -9.58 4.09
N ALA A 56 -13.34 -10.01 2.94
CA ALA A 56 -14.73 -10.41 2.82
C ALA A 56 -14.93 -11.70 3.62
N THR A 57 -15.64 -11.57 4.73
CA THR A 57 -15.90 -12.67 5.65
C THR A 57 -16.94 -13.67 5.12
N SER A 58 -17.53 -13.39 3.95
CA SER A 58 -18.66 -14.13 3.39
C SER A 58 -18.28 -15.40 2.62
N ASP A 59 -17.02 -15.61 2.21
CA ASP A 59 -16.57 -16.90 1.64
C ASP A 59 -15.31 -17.46 2.36
N PRO A 60 -15.46 -18.50 3.20
CA PRO A 60 -14.35 -19.11 3.94
C PRO A 60 -13.30 -19.82 3.04
N ARG A 61 -13.56 -20.00 1.73
CA ARG A 61 -12.57 -20.53 0.78
C ARG A 61 -11.59 -19.47 0.28
N LEU A 62 -11.98 -18.19 0.33
CA LEU A 62 -11.15 -17.03 -0.05
C LEU A 62 -10.31 -16.52 1.13
N ALA A 63 -10.72 -16.82 2.37
CA ALA A 63 -10.04 -16.38 3.60
C ALA A 63 -8.69 -17.07 3.91
N ARG A 64 -8.13 -17.90 3.01
CA ARG A 64 -6.99 -18.79 3.34
C ARG A 64 -5.87 -18.88 2.31
N GLN A 65 -5.87 -18.04 1.28
CA GLN A 65 -4.87 -18.18 0.21
C GLN A 65 -3.74 -17.14 0.31
N PRO A 66 -2.52 -17.52 -0.10
CA PRO A 66 -1.35 -16.66 0.05
C PRO A 66 -1.43 -15.47 -0.89
N LEU A 67 -1.19 -14.26 -0.36
CA LEU A 67 -1.03 -13.06 -1.18
C LEU A 67 0.19 -13.20 -2.11
N ALA A 68 -0.04 -13.14 -3.41
CA ALA A 68 1.01 -12.91 -4.39
C ALA A 68 1.39 -11.42 -4.35
N VAL A 69 2.46 -11.08 -3.63
CA VAL A 69 2.94 -9.70 -3.56
C VAL A 69 3.95 -9.47 -4.70
N SER A 70 3.53 -8.77 -5.76
CA SER A 70 4.40 -8.34 -6.86
C SER A 70 4.72 -6.86 -6.73
N THR A 71 5.92 -6.54 -6.26
CA THR A 71 6.31 -5.16 -5.90
C THR A 71 7.09 -4.50 -7.02
N THR A 72 6.47 -3.54 -7.72
CA THR A 72 7.23 -2.60 -8.56
C THR A 72 7.61 -1.40 -7.72
N VAL A 73 8.78 -1.45 -7.08
CA VAL A 73 9.41 -0.24 -6.53
C VAL A 73 10.04 0.49 -7.71
N PRO A 74 9.65 1.74 -8.04
CA PRO A 74 10.35 2.50 -9.07
C PRO A 74 11.84 2.58 -8.71
N SER A 75 12.72 2.52 -9.70
CA SER A 75 14.17 2.55 -9.49
C SER A 75 14.53 3.67 -8.52
N VAL A 76 15.08 3.30 -7.35
CA VAL A 76 15.55 4.24 -6.33
C VAL A 76 16.53 5.20 -7.01
N ARG A 77 16.20 6.50 -6.97
CA ARG A 77 17.01 7.55 -7.63
C ARG A 77 17.96 8.25 -6.66
N SER A 78 17.81 8.05 -5.35
CA SER A 78 18.65 8.66 -4.32
C SER A 78 18.61 7.88 -3.01
N SER A 79 19.65 8.03 -2.18
CA SER A 79 19.72 7.43 -0.83
C SER A 79 18.64 7.92 0.13
N ALA A 80 17.96 9.03 -0.18
CA ALA A 80 16.85 9.53 0.61
C ALA A 80 15.63 8.60 0.55
N GLN A 81 15.48 7.77 -0.49
CA GLN A 81 14.31 6.92 -0.70
C GLN A 81 14.40 5.57 0.03
N GLY A 82 15.51 5.30 0.73
CA GLY A 82 15.97 3.93 1.01
C GLY A 82 16.68 3.34 -0.21
N GLN A 83 17.46 2.27 -0.04
CA GLN A 83 18.07 1.54 -1.16
C GLN A 83 17.18 0.38 -1.63
N GLU A 84 16.35 -0.14 -0.74
CA GLU A 84 15.44 -1.26 -0.99
C GLU A 84 14.20 -1.17 -0.09
N TRP A 85 13.08 -1.71 -0.56
CA TRP A 85 11.85 -1.83 0.21
C TRP A 85 11.39 -3.28 0.24
N TRP A 86 11.03 -3.73 1.44
CA TRP A 86 10.51 -5.06 1.71
C TRP A 86 9.01 -4.97 1.90
N ILE A 87 8.25 -5.91 1.34
CA ILE A 87 6.85 -6.11 1.73
C ILE A 87 6.75 -7.40 2.53
N VAL A 88 6.35 -7.24 3.80
CA VAL A 88 6.20 -8.34 4.75
C VAL A 88 4.71 -8.56 5.00
N PRO A 89 4.11 -9.65 4.51
CA PRO A 89 2.74 -10.00 4.82
C PRO A 89 2.63 -10.51 6.27
N ASP A 90 1.52 -10.19 6.92
CA ASP A 90 1.09 -10.79 8.18
C ASP A 90 -0.28 -11.43 7.95
N THR A 91 -0.30 -12.76 7.98
CA THR A 91 -1.45 -13.61 7.68
C THR A 91 -2.00 -14.31 8.93
N THR A 92 -1.66 -13.80 10.12
CA THR A 92 -2.05 -14.42 11.39
C THR A 92 -3.55 -14.29 11.69
N ASP A 93 -4.21 -13.24 11.19
CA ASP A 93 -5.65 -13.02 11.32
C ASP A 93 -6.36 -13.31 9.99
N PRO A 94 -7.20 -14.35 9.88
CA PRO A 94 -7.91 -14.66 8.65
C PRO A 94 -9.00 -13.64 8.28
N ALA A 95 -9.39 -12.74 9.20
CA ALA A 95 -10.39 -11.70 8.94
C ALA A 95 -9.78 -10.45 8.28
N VAL A 96 -8.45 -10.32 8.26
CA VAL A 96 -7.78 -9.18 7.65
C VAL A 96 -6.52 -9.57 6.91
N THR A 97 -6.31 -8.91 5.79
CA THR A 97 -5.02 -8.94 5.12
C THR A 97 -4.18 -7.79 5.64
N VAL A 98 -3.02 -8.10 6.23
CA VAL A 98 -2.06 -7.10 6.67
C VAL A 98 -0.77 -7.25 5.88
N PHE A 99 -0.23 -6.13 5.40
CA PHE A 99 1.09 -6.05 4.79
C PHE A 99 1.84 -4.85 5.34
N ALA A 100 3.17 -5.01 5.44
CA ALA A 100 4.04 -3.94 5.87
C ALA A 100 5.10 -3.65 4.80
N CYS A 101 5.13 -2.41 4.33
CA CYS A 101 6.18 -1.85 3.50
C CYS A 101 7.27 -1.30 4.44
N VAL A 102 8.47 -1.89 4.38
CA VAL A 102 9.59 -1.58 5.26
C VAL A 102 10.80 -1.21 4.41
N PRO A 103 11.31 0.02 4.48
CA PRO A 103 12.54 0.36 3.80
C PRO A 103 13.74 -0.25 4.55
N ASP A 104 14.79 -0.60 3.84
CA ASP A 104 16.04 -1.15 4.40
C ASP A 104 16.75 -0.16 5.35
N GLN A 105 16.61 1.13 5.06
CA GLN A 105 17.01 2.28 5.89
C GLN A 105 15.84 3.27 5.98
N PRO A 106 15.70 4.06 7.06
CA PRO A 106 14.60 5.01 7.17
C PRO A 106 14.51 5.94 5.94
N ALA A 107 13.40 5.85 5.20
CA ALA A 107 13.15 6.68 4.02
C ALA A 107 12.80 8.11 4.42
N GLN A 108 13.22 9.09 3.63
CA GLN A 108 13.02 10.52 3.86
C GLN A 108 12.13 11.10 2.76
N PHE A 109 10.87 11.34 3.12
CA PHE A 109 9.92 12.00 2.24
C PHE A 109 10.05 13.51 2.40
N ASP A 110 10.54 14.18 1.36
CA ASP A 110 10.70 15.63 1.31
C ASP A 110 9.72 16.31 0.33
N GLY A 111 8.68 15.58 -0.10
CA GLY A 111 7.65 16.08 -1.02
C GLY A 111 8.07 16.11 -2.50
N THR A 112 9.28 15.68 -2.83
CA THR A 112 9.78 15.68 -4.23
C THR A 112 9.58 14.35 -4.96
N TRP A 113 9.13 13.34 -4.24
CA TRP A 113 8.98 11.99 -4.77
C TRP A 113 7.84 11.25 -4.09
N ALA A 114 7.32 10.26 -4.80
CA ALA A 114 6.38 9.29 -4.28
C ALA A 114 6.88 7.88 -4.61
N ILE A 115 6.42 6.91 -3.82
CA ILE A 115 6.61 5.48 -4.08
C ILE A 115 5.25 4.82 -4.21
N SER A 116 5.14 3.87 -5.14
CA SER A 116 3.95 3.06 -5.30
C SER A 116 4.26 1.60 -5.07
N PHE A 117 3.48 0.94 -4.23
CA PHE A 117 3.53 -0.50 -4.02
C PHE A 117 2.32 -1.12 -4.70
N LEU A 118 2.55 -2.13 -5.55
CA LEU A 118 1.51 -2.95 -6.12
C LEU A 118 1.43 -4.25 -5.33
N ILE A 119 0.22 -4.65 -4.96
CA ILE A 119 -0.04 -5.81 -4.11
C ILE A 119 -1.21 -6.55 -4.73
N GLU A 120 -1.00 -7.80 -5.10
CA GLU A 120 -2.08 -8.66 -5.60
C GLU A 120 -2.65 -9.45 -4.43
N MET A 121 -3.98 -9.47 -4.37
CA MET A 121 -4.72 -9.99 -3.23
C MET A 121 -5.97 -10.70 -3.71
N ASP A 122 -6.42 -11.70 -2.97
CA ASP A 122 -7.59 -12.48 -3.37
C ASP A 122 -8.83 -11.59 -3.52
N PRO A 123 -9.73 -11.93 -4.48
CA PRO A 123 -10.99 -11.23 -4.61
C PRO A 123 -11.82 -11.40 -3.34
N GLY A 124 -12.44 -10.30 -2.89
CA GLY A 124 -13.26 -10.28 -1.69
C GLY A 124 -12.85 -9.21 -0.69
N PHE A 125 -12.93 -7.93 -1.06
CA PHE A 125 -12.99 -6.84 -0.07
C PHE A 125 -14.44 -6.41 0.08
N GLU A 126 -14.95 -6.45 1.31
CA GLU A 126 -16.28 -5.92 1.62
C GLU A 126 -16.27 -4.40 1.84
N SER A 127 -15.07 -3.81 1.95
CA SER A 127 -14.91 -2.40 2.24
C SER A 127 -13.75 -1.80 1.44
N THR A 128 -13.95 -0.56 1.01
CA THR A 128 -12.91 0.32 0.48
C THR A 128 -12.19 1.10 1.58
N ASP A 129 -12.60 0.97 2.85
CA ASP A 129 -11.87 1.56 3.97
C ASP A 129 -10.66 0.71 4.32
N VAL A 130 -9.48 1.25 4.04
CA VAL A 130 -8.20 0.64 4.38
C VAL A 130 -7.61 1.37 5.57
N GLU A 131 -7.16 0.63 6.58
CA GLU A 131 -6.46 1.23 7.71
C GLU A 131 -4.97 1.29 7.41
N ILE A 132 -4.42 2.50 7.41
CA ILE A 132 -2.99 2.76 7.27
C ILE A 132 -2.43 3.08 8.64
N THR A 133 -1.33 2.43 8.98
CA THR A 133 -0.51 2.75 10.13
C THR A 133 0.91 3.06 9.68
N GLU A 134 1.41 4.21 10.08
CA GLU A 134 2.77 4.64 9.77
C GLU A 134 3.62 4.74 11.03
N GLU A 135 4.91 4.46 10.89
CA GLU A 135 5.93 4.75 11.89
C GLU A 135 6.83 5.85 11.34
N THR A 136 6.59 7.08 11.80
CA THR A 136 7.17 8.29 11.22
C THR A 136 7.69 9.26 12.28
N ALA A 137 8.75 9.98 11.92
CA ALA A 137 9.31 11.09 12.68
C ALA A 137 9.29 12.37 11.84
N ALA A 138 8.73 13.45 12.40
CA ALA A 138 8.89 14.80 11.90
C ALA A 138 10.19 15.41 12.46
N ASP A 139 10.88 16.22 11.67
CA ASP A 139 11.85 17.23 12.10
C ASP A 139 13.00 16.70 12.98
N GLY A 140 13.46 15.48 12.71
CA GLY A 140 14.51 14.82 13.50
C GLY A 140 14.06 14.32 14.88
N GLY A 141 12.77 14.47 15.22
CA GLY A 141 12.16 13.98 16.45
C GLY A 141 12.04 12.45 16.53
N PRO A 142 11.41 11.94 17.61
CA PRO A 142 11.24 10.51 17.81
C PRO A 142 10.24 9.92 16.79
N VAL A 143 10.49 8.66 16.41
CA VAL A 143 9.52 7.88 15.62
C VAL A 143 8.27 7.69 16.47
N SER A 144 7.12 7.98 15.87
CA SER A 144 5.81 7.80 16.49
C SER A 144 4.93 6.99 15.55
N ARG A 145 4.10 6.14 16.14
CA ARG A 145 3.11 5.33 15.41
C ARG A 145 1.82 6.13 15.27
N ARG A 146 1.30 6.27 14.05
CA ARG A 146 0.04 6.97 13.75
C ARG A 146 -0.81 6.08 12.85
N SER A 147 -2.13 6.08 13.05
CA SER A 147 -3.05 5.34 12.19
C SER A 147 -4.24 6.19 11.77
N SER A 148 -4.69 5.97 10.55
CA SER A 148 -5.90 6.57 10.00
C SER A 148 -6.53 5.63 8.97
N ARG A 149 -7.84 5.75 8.79
CA ARG A 149 -8.52 5.15 7.64
C ARG A 149 -8.31 6.01 6.41
N VAL A 150 -8.10 5.35 5.28
CA VAL A 150 -8.00 5.95 3.95
C VAL A 150 -9.01 5.24 3.06
N MET A 151 -9.85 6.02 2.40
CA MET A 151 -10.81 5.51 1.44
C MET A 151 -10.07 5.14 0.16
N ALA A 152 -10.15 3.88 -0.24
CA ALA A 152 -9.61 3.42 -1.50
C ALA A 152 -10.51 3.84 -2.66
N SER A 153 -9.89 4.31 -3.74
CA SER A 153 -10.57 4.51 -5.02
C SER A 153 -10.70 3.17 -5.74
N VAL A 154 -11.90 2.82 -6.19
CA VAL A 154 -12.10 1.62 -7.02
C VAL A 154 -11.95 2.01 -8.48
N LEU A 155 -10.95 1.46 -9.16
CA LEU A 155 -10.69 1.68 -10.58
C LEU A 155 -11.36 0.59 -11.41
N ALA A 156 -11.80 0.92 -12.63
CA ALA A 156 -12.36 -0.07 -13.54
C ALA A 156 -11.25 -1.03 -14.03
N ALA A 157 -11.60 -2.32 -14.18
CA ALA A 157 -10.73 -3.31 -14.82
C ALA A 157 -10.57 -2.95 -16.31
N GLY A 158 -9.58 -2.10 -16.64
CA GLY A 158 -9.35 -1.63 -18.01
C GLY A 158 -8.48 -0.38 -18.15
N ASP A 159 -8.28 0.42 -17.11
CA ASP A 159 -7.54 1.70 -17.22
C ASP A 159 -6.01 1.55 -17.13
N SER A 160 -5.48 0.33 -17.16
CA SER A 160 -4.04 0.06 -17.18
C SER A 160 -3.50 -0.13 -18.59
N GLU A 161 -3.87 0.70 -19.56
CA GLU A 161 -3.08 0.89 -20.79
C GLU A 161 -3.53 2.17 -21.51
N GLY A 162 -2.79 3.26 -21.32
CA GLY A 162 -3.21 4.55 -21.84
C GLY A 162 -2.17 5.66 -21.83
N GLN A 163 -0.89 5.38 -22.07
CA GLN A 163 -0.02 6.42 -22.64
C GLN A 163 1.19 5.80 -23.35
N ARG A 164 1.14 5.81 -24.68
CA ARG A 164 2.32 5.76 -25.56
C ARG A 164 2.92 7.16 -25.69
#